data_AF-A0A388K9H4-F1
#
_entry.id   AF-A0A388K9H4-F1
#
_cell.length_a   1.000
_cell.length_b   1.000
_cell.length_c   1.000
_cell.angle_alpha   90.00
_cell.angle_beta   90.00
_cell.angle_gamma   90.00
#
_symmetry.space_group_name_H-M   'P 1'
#
loop_
_entity.id
_entity.type
_entity.pdbx_description
1 polymer ?
#
loop_
_entity_poly.entity_id
_entity_poly.type
_entity_poly.pdbx_seq_one_letter_code
_entity_poly.pdbx_strand_id
1 'polypeptide(L)'
;MAGQVVLAAVLLMIAAVHASAQTPTEVTIGSVTYAGSGCNYQNTNYALSNDYKTVTFMFGGMVATTDGALADKRKHCQMSFNMIYPDGWSFSIGQATGRGFADIAKHSEGVYETHYYFSGQTGTAIVERKIKGPKVGSFEFTDDFLTDVWSECNNAPNLNIKTVVKVEGKKAVMALDSHDTRFQLIFNLQWRQCAQT
;
A
#
# COMPACT_ATOMS: atom_id res chain seq x y z
N MET A 1 34.58 -65.19 -17.85
CA MET A 1 35.07 -64.00 -17.14
C MET A 1 34.40 -62.78 -17.79
N ALA A 2 33.87 -61.86 -16.96
CA ALA A 2 33.28 -60.55 -17.29
C ALA A 2 32.02 -60.59 -18.20
N GLY A 3 30.79 -60.26 -17.78
CA GLY A 3 30.34 -59.48 -16.64
C GLY A 3 30.44 -57.99 -16.91
N GLN A 4 29.41 -57.36 -17.49
CA GLN A 4 29.14 -55.93 -17.29
C GLN A 4 27.65 -55.63 -17.43
N VAL A 5 27.10 -55.22 -16.29
CA VAL A 5 25.77 -54.67 -16.03
C VAL A 5 25.74 -53.25 -16.59
N VAL A 6 24.78 -52.92 -17.46
CA VAL A 6 24.52 -51.52 -17.84
C VAL A 6 23.40 -51.00 -16.96
N LEU A 7 23.77 -50.13 -16.01
CA LEU A 7 22.85 -49.39 -15.14
C LEU A 7 21.90 -48.52 -15.97
N ALA A 8 20.60 -48.68 -15.77
CA ALA A 8 19.60 -47.73 -16.23
C ALA A 8 19.64 -46.49 -15.33
N ALA A 9 20.08 -45.35 -15.87
CA ALA A 9 20.02 -44.06 -15.19
C ALA A 9 18.58 -43.51 -15.26
N VAL A 10 17.87 -43.55 -14.13
CA VAL A 10 16.57 -42.88 -13.98
C VAL A 10 16.82 -41.38 -13.80
N LEU A 11 16.51 -40.58 -14.82
CA LEU A 11 16.48 -39.12 -14.72
C LEU A 11 15.25 -38.70 -13.90
N LEU A 12 15.45 -38.32 -12.63
CA LEU A 12 14.46 -37.54 -11.89
C LEU A 12 14.38 -36.14 -12.50
N MET A 13 13.34 -35.90 -13.30
CA MET A 13 12.91 -34.55 -13.67
C MET A 13 12.34 -33.87 -12.44
N ILE A 14 13.17 -33.13 -11.71
CA ILE A 14 12.70 -32.21 -10.67
C ILE A 14 12.07 -31.04 -11.42
N ALA A 15 10.75 -31.09 -11.63
CA ALA A 15 10.01 -29.91 -12.03
C ALA A 15 10.10 -28.90 -10.87
N ALA A 16 11.00 -27.93 -11.00
CA ALA A 16 10.99 -26.75 -10.16
C ALA A 16 9.69 -26.00 -10.45
N VAL A 17 8.64 -26.33 -9.70
CA VAL A 17 7.41 -25.54 -9.67
C VAL A 17 7.83 -24.19 -9.13
N HIS A 18 8.09 -23.25 -10.04
CA HIS A 18 8.17 -21.86 -9.66
C HIS A 18 6.78 -21.57 -9.10
N ALA A 19 6.67 -21.39 -7.79
CA ALA A 19 5.49 -20.85 -7.16
C ALA A 19 5.35 -19.42 -7.69
N SER A 20 4.78 -19.30 -8.90
CA SER A 20 4.22 -18.05 -9.39
C SER A 20 3.32 -17.58 -8.28
N ALA A 21 3.61 -16.41 -7.68
CA ALA A 21 2.77 -15.80 -6.66
C ALA A 21 1.32 -15.85 -7.16
N GLN A 22 0.57 -16.79 -6.61
CA GLN A 22 -0.69 -17.24 -7.18
C GLN A 22 -1.71 -16.18 -6.78
N THR A 23 -2.36 -15.55 -7.76
CA THR A 23 -3.44 -14.59 -7.51
C THR A 23 -4.78 -15.28 -7.72
N PRO A 24 -5.84 -14.88 -7.00
CA PRO A 24 -7.20 -15.34 -7.29
C PRO A 24 -7.62 -15.00 -8.73
N THR A 25 -8.57 -15.77 -9.26
CA THR A 25 -9.05 -15.65 -10.65
C THR A 25 -9.93 -14.43 -10.89
N GLU A 26 -10.56 -13.89 -9.85
CA GLU A 26 -11.44 -12.74 -9.92
C GLU A 26 -11.35 -11.94 -8.61
N VAL A 27 -11.18 -10.64 -8.71
CA VAL A 27 -11.23 -9.74 -7.54
C VAL A 27 -11.97 -8.47 -7.94
N THR A 28 -12.90 -8.03 -7.11
CA THR A 28 -13.60 -6.77 -7.30
C THR A 28 -13.63 -5.96 -6.00
N ILE A 29 -13.82 -4.65 -6.13
CA ILE A 29 -14.09 -3.77 -5.00
C ILE A 29 -15.60 -3.58 -4.92
N GLY A 30 -16.23 -4.17 -3.89
CA GLY A 30 -17.67 -4.05 -3.67
C GLY A 30 -18.06 -2.64 -3.23
N SER A 31 -17.25 -2.02 -2.37
CA SER A 31 -17.44 -0.62 -1.96
C SER A 31 -16.14 0.01 -1.46
N VAL A 32 -16.07 1.34 -1.56
CA VAL A 32 -15.03 2.17 -0.93
C VAL A 32 -15.71 3.34 -0.21
N THR A 33 -15.34 3.55 1.04
CA THR A 33 -15.65 4.78 1.76
C THR A 33 -14.36 5.46 2.17
N TYR A 34 -14.35 6.80 2.17
CA TYR A 34 -13.20 7.55 2.65
C TYR A 34 -13.62 8.88 3.26
N ALA A 35 -12.90 9.28 4.31
CA ALA A 35 -13.13 10.53 5.03
C ALA A 35 -11.86 10.99 5.73
N GLY A 36 -11.67 12.31 5.82
CA GLY A 36 -10.56 12.90 6.57
C GLY A 36 -10.35 14.36 6.20
N SER A 37 -9.38 15.01 6.86
CA SER A 37 -9.09 16.42 6.57
C SER A 37 -8.42 16.65 5.22
N GLY A 38 -7.93 15.60 4.56
CA GLY A 38 -7.31 15.68 3.23
C GLY A 38 -8.03 14.90 2.12
N CYS A 39 -9.18 14.27 2.39
CA CYS A 39 -9.94 13.54 1.39
C CYS A 39 -11.46 13.63 1.60
N ASN A 40 -12.19 13.76 0.51
CA ASN A 40 -13.65 13.72 0.43
C ASN A 40 -14.09 13.28 -0.98
N TYR A 41 -15.37 13.00 -1.17
CA TYR A 41 -15.92 12.49 -2.43
C TYR A 41 -15.76 13.41 -3.65
N GLN A 42 -15.41 14.68 -3.44
CA GLN A 42 -15.19 15.65 -4.53
C GLN A 42 -13.74 15.72 -5.00
N ASN A 43 -12.79 15.33 -4.15
CA ASN A 43 -11.36 15.48 -4.42
C ASN A 43 -10.57 14.17 -4.38
N THR A 44 -11.26 13.02 -4.24
CA THR A 44 -10.62 11.71 -4.08
C THR A 44 -11.15 10.72 -5.10
N ASN A 45 -10.25 10.00 -5.77
CA ASN A 45 -10.58 8.97 -6.75
C ASN A 45 -9.68 7.74 -6.53
N TYR A 46 -10.11 6.58 -7.01
CA TYR A 46 -9.39 5.31 -6.84
C TYR A 46 -9.51 4.40 -8.06
N ALA A 47 -8.57 3.48 -8.22
CA ALA A 47 -8.58 2.46 -9.27
C ALA A 47 -7.93 1.15 -8.79
N LEU A 48 -8.49 0.01 -9.19
CA LEU A 48 -7.88 -1.32 -9.03
C LEU A 48 -7.27 -1.74 -10.38
N SER A 49 -6.07 -2.31 -10.36
CA SER A 49 -5.42 -2.85 -11.56
C SER A 49 -6.10 -4.12 -12.05
N ASN A 50 -6.02 -4.38 -13.36
CA ASN A 50 -6.62 -5.55 -13.99
C ASN A 50 -6.03 -6.89 -13.51
N ASP A 51 -4.82 -6.87 -12.95
CA ASP A 51 -4.15 -8.05 -12.37
C ASP A 51 -4.42 -8.23 -10.87
N TYR A 52 -5.24 -7.36 -10.28
CA TYR A 52 -5.66 -7.40 -8.88
C TYR A 52 -4.51 -7.32 -7.86
N LYS A 53 -3.37 -6.78 -8.28
CA LYS A 53 -2.18 -6.59 -7.44
C LYS A 53 -2.00 -5.17 -6.96
N THR A 54 -2.77 -4.22 -7.47
CA THR A 54 -2.51 -2.79 -7.23
C THR A 54 -3.79 -2.00 -7.05
N VAL A 55 -3.92 -1.32 -5.90
CA VAL A 55 -4.93 -0.29 -5.68
C VAL A 55 -4.27 1.08 -5.68
N THR A 56 -4.78 2.01 -6.49
CA THR A 56 -4.26 3.38 -6.62
C THR A 56 -5.24 4.40 -6.06
N PHE A 57 -4.79 5.31 -5.18
CA PHE A 57 -5.56 6.45 -4.68
C PHE A 57 -5.04 7.80 -5.14
N MET A 58 -5.95 8.63 -5.64
CA MET A 58 -5.71 10.01 -6.05
C MET A 58 -6.42 10.97 -5.10
N PHE A 59 -5.67 11.81 -4.39
CA PHE A 59 -6.15 12.85 -3.48
C PHE A 59 -5.86 14.25 -4.05
N GLY A 60 -6.82 15.16 -3.92
CA GLY A 60 -6.62 16.59 -4.16
C GLY A 60 -6.45 17.42 -2.88
N GLY A 61 -6.65 16.84 -1.69
CA GLY A 61 -6.68 17.58 -0.41
C GLY A 61 -5.54 17.27 0.56
N MET A 62 -4.61 16.38 0.22
CA MET A 62 -3.53 15.94 1.11
C MET A 62 -2.33 16.90 1.06
N VAL A 63 -2.56 18.16 1.45
CA VAL A 63 -1.55 19.22 1.48
C VAL A 63 -1.36 19.72 2.91
N ALA A 64 -0.16 19.54 3.45
CA ALA A 64 0.22 20.05 4.76
C ALA A 64 1.21 21.22 4.63
N THR A 65 0.99 22.29 5.39
CA THR A 65 1.82 23.50 5.36
C THR A 65 2.01 24.10 6.76
N THR A 66 3.19 24.67 7.01
CA THR A 66 3.48 25.48 8.19
C THR A 66 2.92 26.89 8.11
N ASP A 67 2.55 27.35 6.91
CA ASP A 67 2.14 28.73 6.63
C ASP A 67 0.63 28.96 6.90
N GLY A 68 -0.10 27.92 7.31
CA GLY A 68 -1.52 27.95 7.64
C GLY A 68 -1.84 27.80 9.13
N ALA A 69 -3.09 27.44 9.43
CA ALA A 69 -3.52 27.16 10.80
C ALA A 69 -2.89 25.86 11.32
N LEU A 70 -3.05 25.58 12.62
CA LEU A 70 -2.57 24.33 13.21
C LEU A 70 -3.15 23.09 12.49
N ALA A 71 -4.39 23.18 12.01
CA ALA A 71 -5.06 22.14 11.23
C ALA A 71 -4.48 21.94 9.81
N ASP A 72 -3.69 22.87 9.31
CA ASP A 72 -3.01 22.77 8.02
C ASP A 72 -1.65 22.10 8.13
N LYS A 73 -1.08 21.98 9.32
CA LYS A 73 0.17 21.25 9.56
C LYS A 73 0.02 19.74 9.46
N ARG A 74 -1.22 19.23 9.43
CA ARG A 74 -1.51 17.80 9.38
C ARG A 74 -2.79 17.51 8.59
N LYS A 75 -2.65 16.77 7.49
CA LYS A 75 -3.79 16.20 6.74
C LYS A 75 -3.82 14.69 6.88
N HIS A 76 -5.02 14.12 6.80
CA HIS A 76 -5.19 12.67 6.82
C HIS A 76 -6.36 12.24 5.96
N CYS A 77 -6.31 10.99 5.52
CA CYS A 77 -7.41 10.29 4.90
C CYS A 77 -7.55 8.89 5.51
N GLN A 78 -8.75 8.55 5.96
CA GLN A 78 -9.14 7.20 6.33
C GLN A 78 -9.93 6.61 5.16
N MET A 79 -9.54 5.43 4.68
CA MET A 79 -10.19 4.69 3.61
C MET A 79 -10.60 3.32 4.12
N SER A 80 -11.76 2.83 3.71
CA SER A 80 -12.29 1.51 4.05
C SER A 80 -12.83 0.81 2.80
N PHE A 81 -12.43 -0.44 2.59
CA PHE A 81 -12.65 -1.20 1.36
C PHE A 81 -13.32 -2.52 1.66
N ASN A 82 -14.35 -2.84 0.90
CA ASN A 82 -14.84 -4.21 0.81
C ASN A 82 -14.27 -4.86 -0.45
N MET A 83 -13.42 -5.86 -0.25
CA MET A 83 -12.82 -6.67 -1.32
C MET A 83 -13.62 -7.96 -1.49
N ILE A 84 -13.98 -8.29 -2.72
CA ILE A 84 -14.68 -9.52 -3.07
C ILE A 84 -13.73 -10.38 -3.90
N TYR A 85 -13.49 -11.62 -3.47
CA TYR A 85 -12.59 -12.56 -4.11
C TYR A 85 -12.99 -14.01 -3.74
N PRO A 86 -12.59 -15.03 -4.50
CA PRO A 86 -12.95 -16.43 -4.26
C PRO A 86 -12.59 -16.94 -2.87
N ASP A 87 -13.37 -17.90 -2.38
CA ASP A 87 -13.03 -18.68 -1.19
C ASP A 87 -11.68 -19.41 -1.37
N GLY A 88 -11.02 -19.67 -0.25
CA GLY A 88 -9.69 -20.28 -0.17
C GLY A 88 -8.55 -19.27 -0.19
N TRP A 89 -8.83 -17.97 -0.11
CA TRP A 89 -7.81 -16.90 -0.19
C TRP A 89 -7.78 -15.98 1.03
N SER A 90 -6.59 -15.45 1.28
CA SER A 90 -6.28 -14.41 2.25
C SER A 90 -5.34 -13.40 1.59
N PHE A 91 -5.42 -12.14 1.98
CA PHE A 91 -4.58 -11.09 1.41
C PHE A 91 -4.00 -10.13 2.45
N SER A 92 -2.92 -9.46 2.06
CA SER A 92 -2.28 -8.38 2.80
C SER A 92 -1.82 -7.27 1.86
N ILE A 93 -1.32 -6.17 2.42
CA ILE A 93 -0.61 -5.13 1.67
C ILE A 93 0.88 -5.34 1.91
N GLY A 94 1.63 -5.68 0.87
CA GLY A 94 3.08 -5.86 0.97
C GLY A 94 3.85 -4.54 0.92
N GLN A 95 3.43 -3.64 0.03
CA GLN A 95 4.12 -2.38 -0.23
C GLN A 95 3.15 -1.21 -0.33
N ALA A 96 3.62 -0.04 0.11
CA ALA A 96 3.00 1.24 -0.19
C ALA A 96 3.98 2.12 -0.96
N THR A 97 3.52 2.68 -2.10
CA THR A 97 4.26 3.72 -2.81
C THR A 97 3.58 5.06 -2.63
N GLY A 98 4.30 6.05 -2.09
CA GLY A 98 3.85 7.44 -1.95
C GLY A 98 4.60 8.38 -2.90
N ARG A 99 3.85 9.14 -3.71
CA ARG A 99 4.36 10.13 -4.66
C ARG A 99 3.89 11.53 -4.31
N GLY A 100 4.75 12.55 -4.40
CA GLY A 100 4.35 13.92 -4.07
C GLY A 100 5.44 14.94 -4.30
N PHE A 101 5.30 16.08 -3.62
CA PHE A 101 6.20 17.22 -3.66
C PHE A 101 6.48 17.76 -2.27
N ALA A 102 7.73 18.14 -2.06
CA ALA A 102 8.19 18.73 -0.81
C ALA A 102 8.92 20.04 -1.10
N ASP A 103 8.52 21.11 -0.42
CA ASP A 103 9.29 22.35 -0.25
C ASP A 103 9.50 22.56 1.26
N ILE A 104 10.64 22.09 1.76
CA ILE A 104 10.96 21.99 3.18
C ILE A 104 12.24 22.77 3.41
N ALA A 105 12.16 23.84 4.21
CA ALA A 105 13.32 24.66 4.55
C ALA A 105 14.25 23.93 5.55
N LYS A 106 15.46 24.46 5.70
CA LYS A 106 16.41 24.01 6.73
C LYS A 106 15.76 24.04 8.12
N HIS A 107 16.05 23.03 8.95
CA HIS A 107 15.45 22.84 10.29
C HIS A 107 13.93 22.65 10.30
N SER A 108 13.38 22.19 9.17
CA SER A 108 11.99 21.77 9.04
C SER A 108 11.95 20.35 8.49
N GLU A 109 10.86 19.64 8.70
CA GLU A 109 10.66 18.29 8.17
C GLU A 109 9.21 18.08 7.76
N GLY A 110 9.02 17.14 6.83
CA GLY A 110 7.72 16.61 6.50
C GLY A 110 7.71 15.10 6.69
N VAL A 111 6.56 14.60 7.10
CA VAL A 111 6.34 13.19 7.43
C VAL A 111 5.13 12.70 6.67
N TYR A 112 5.28 11.56 6.01
CA TYR A 112 4.17 10.81 5.43
C TYR A 112 4.13 9.43 6.06
N GLU A 113 2.96 9.04 6.53
CA GLU A 113 2.70 7.76 7.20
C GLU A 113 1.53 7.06 6.51
N THR A 114 1.61 5.74 6.44
CA THR A 114 0.50 4.89 6.02
C THR A 114 0.36 3.72 6.97
N HIS A 115 -0.88 3.45 7.35
CA HIS A 115 -1.27 2.38 8.24
C HIS A 115 -2.31 1.52 7.53
N TYR A 116 -2.27 0.21 7.71
CA TYR A 116 -3.40 -0.63 7.30
C TYR A 116 -3.74 -1.70 8.34
N TYR A 117 -5.01 -2.09 8.34
CA TYR A 117 -5.58 -3.10 9.22
C TYR A 117 -6.90 -3.64 8.65
N PHE A 118 -7.40 -4.74 9.19
CA PHE A 118 -8.69 -5.32 8.83
C PHE A 118 -9.70 -5.11 9.95
N SER A 119 -10.93 -4.70 9.62
CA SER A 119 -11.98 -4.45 10.60
C SER A 119 -12.23 -5.67 11.49
N GLY A 120 -12.36 -5.50 12.81
CA GLY A 120 -12.63 -6.62 13.72
C GLY A 120 -11.44 -7.56 13.98
N GLN A 121 -10.33 -7.40 13.26
CA GLN A 121 -9.09 -8.12 13.51
C GLN A 121 -8.12 -7.29 14.36
N THR A 122 -7.21 -7.97 15.05
CA THR A 122 -6.11 -7.32 15.76
C THR A 122 -4.94 -7.06 14.82
N GLY A 123 -4.10 -6.08 15.18
CA GLY A 123 -2.91 -5.72 14.43
C GLY A 123 -3.11 -4.51 13.51
N THR A 124 -2.02 -3.79 13.30
CA THR A 124 -1.94 -2.67 12.36
C THR A 124 -0.52 -2.62 11.85
N ALA A 125 -0.37 -2.69 10.54
CA ALA A 125 0.91 -2.49 9.88
C ALA A 125 1.10 -1.00 9.60
N ILE A 126 2.34 -0.51 9.74
CA ILE A 126 2.65 0.91 9.63
C ILE A 126 3.94 1.07 8.84
N VAL A 127 3.95 2.09 7.99
CA VAL A 127 5.13 2.62 7.33
C VAL A 127 5.19 4.14 7.50
N GLU A 128 6.39 4.67 7.71
CA GLU A 128 6.64 6.09 7.92
C GLU A 128 7.87 6.55 7.12
N ARG A 129 7.76 7.70 6.46
CA ARG A 129 8.86 8.38 5.79
C ARG A 129 8.99 9.80 6.28
N LYS A 130 10.22 10.18 6.65
CA LYS A 130 10.59 11.55 6.98
C LYS A 130 11.45 12.16 5.88
N ILE A 131 11.08 13.35 5.44
CA ILE A 131 11.86 14.17 4.50
C ILE A 131 12.38 15.38 5.28
N LYS A 132 13.69 15.43 5.50
CA LYS A 132 14.34 16.56 6.18
C LYS A 132 14.72 17.63 5.17
N GLY A 133 14.53 18.90 5.53
CA GLY A 133 15.01 20.02 4.73
C GLY A 133 16.52 20.27 4.86
N PRO A 134 17.12 21.05 3.95
CA PRO A 134 16.49 21.71 2.82
C PRO A 134 16.17 20.74 1.67
N LYS A 135 14.93 20.72 1.19
CA LYS A 135 14.49 19.90 0.06
C LYS A 135 13.42 20.66 -0.71
N VAL A 136 13.61 20.78 -2.02
CA VAL A 136 12.58 21.25 -2.96
C VAL A 136 12.48 20.22 -4.09
N GLY A 137 11.27 19.82 -4.46
CA GLY A 137 11.02 18.95 -5.61
C GLY A 137 10.15 17.75 -5.30
N SER A 138 9.86 16.98 -6.35
CA SER A 138 9.07 15.77 -6.25
C SER A 138 9.80 14.67 -5.49
N PHE A 139 9.04 13.76 -4.90
CA PHE A 139 9.52 12.54 -4.27
C PHE A 139 8.65 11.35 -4.64
N GLU A 140 9.26 10.17 -4.64
CA GLU A 140 8.60 8.88 -4.77
C GLU A 140 9.31 7.91 -3.84
N PHE A 141 8.56 7.27 -2.97
CA PHE A 141 9.06 6.24 -2.06
C PHE A 141 8.19 5.02 -2.16
N THR A 142 8.79 3.87 -2.45
CA THR A 142 8.17 2.56 -2.30
C THR A 142 8.76 1.93 -1.05
N ASP A 143 7.89 1.54 -0.14
CA ASP A 143 8.27 0.99 1.15
C ASP A 143 7.54 -0.32 1.41
N ASP A 144 8.30 -1.31 1.90
CA ASP A 144 7.76 -2.56 2.41
C ASP A 144 7.22 -2.37 3.84
N PHE A 145 6.07 -2.99 4.14
CA PHE A 145 5.62 -3.06 5.52
C PHE A 145 6.49 -4.04 6.31
N LEU A 146 6.96 -3.64 7.49
CA LEU A 146 7.80 -4.50 8.34
C LEU A 146 7.02 -5.65 9.00
N THR A 147 5.70 -5.54 9.03
CA THR A 147 4.79 -6.50 9.61
C THR A 147 3.61 -6.68 8.68
N ASP A 148 3.33 -7.92 8.29
CA ASP A 148 2.16 -8.23 7.49
C ASP A 148 0.96 -8.53 8.38
N VAL A 149 -0.11 -7.74 8.26
CA VAL A 149 -1.43 -8.11 8.80
C VAL A 149 -2.18 -8.80 7.68
N TRP A 150 -2.54 -10.06 7.85
CA TRP A 150 -3.29 -10.83 6.85
C TRP A 150 -4.79 -10.80 7.14
N SER A 151 -5.62 -10.75 6.11
CA SER A 151 -7.06 -10.96 6.26
C SER A 151 -7.36 -12.36 6.77
N GLU A 152 -8.45 -12.52 7.52
CA GLU A 152 -9.04 -13.83 7.75
C GLU A 152 -9.43 -14.51 6.42
N CYS A 153 -9.48 -15.84 6.45
CA CYS A 153 -9.82 -16.65 5.29
C CYS A 153 -11.30 -16.57 4.94
N ASN A 154 -11.63 -16.53 3.64
CA ASN A 154 -12.99 -16.64 3.08
C ASN A 154 -14.00 -15.54 3.48
N ASN A 155 -13.58 -14.58 4.30
CA ASN A 155 -14.46 -13.52 4.80
C ASN A 155 -13.62 -12.34 5.27
N ALA A 156 -12.84 -11.71 4.36
CA ALA A 156 -12.11 -10.52 4.74
C ALA A 156 -13.08 -9.45 5.24
N PRO A 157 -12.90 -8.96 6.47
CA PRO A 157 -13.51 -7.72 6.89
C PRO A 157 -13.05 -6.59 5.97
N ASN A 158 -13.64 -5.40 6.13
CA ASN A 158 -13.14 -4.25 5.40
C ASN A 158 -11.63 -4.05 5.67
N LEU A 159 -10.85 -3.98 4.59
CA LEU A 159 -9.50 -3.44 4.65
C LEU A 159 -9.63 -1.96 4.98
N ASN A 160 -8.83 -1.46 5.91
CA ASN A 160 -8.79 -0.06 6.26
C ASN A 160 -7.37 0.45 6.05
N ILE A 161 -7.25 1.61 5.42
CA ILE A 161 -5.98 2.27 5.18
C ILE A 161 -6.10 3.70 5.70
N LYS A 162 -5.15 4.10 6.54
CA LYS A 162 -5.02 5.48 7.01
C LYS A 162 -3.73 6.06 6.49
N THR A 163 -3.84 7.20 5.82
CA THR A 163 -2.68 7.98 5.40
C THR A 163 -2.65 9.32 6.12
N VAL A 164 -1.45 9.74 6.51
CA VAL A 164 -1.20 11.02 7.18
C VAL A 164 -0.07 11.74 6.47
N VAL A 165 -0.22 13.06 6.30
CA VAL A 165 0.86 13.96 5.91
C VAL A 165 0.96 15.04 6.97
N LYS A 166 2.17 15.29 7.43
CA LYS A 166 2.47 16.27 8.49
C LYS A 166 3.70 17.07 8.12
N VAL A 167 3.73 18.33 8.53
CA VAL A 167 4.92 19.18 8.45
C VAL A 167 5.22 19.86 9.77
N GLU A 168 6.50 20.05 10.06
CA GLU A 168 7.01 20.70 11.25
C GLU A 168 8.19 21.63 10.93
N GLY A 169 8.48 22.55 11.86
CA GLY A 169 9.58 23.50 11.75
C GLY A 169 9.13 24.91 11.37
N LYS A 170 10.06 25.68 10.79
CA LYS A 170 9.86 27.10 10.47
C LYS A 170 9.10 27.31 9.17
N LYS A 171 9.44 26.56 8.12
CA LYS A 171 8.83 26.68 6.79
C LYS A 171 8.87 25.32 6.09
N ALA A 172 7.71 24.75 5.85
CA ALA A 172 7.57 23.50 5.11
C ALA A 172 6.18 23.40 4.48
N VAL A 173 6.16 22.93 3.24
CA VAL A 173 4.97 22.48 2.52
C VAL A 173 5.28 21.07 2.03
N MET A 174 4.38 20.14 2.35
CA MET A 174 4.39 18.80 1.79
C MET A 174 3.02 18.57 1.19
N ALA A 175 2.99 18.49 -0.12
CA ALA A 175 1.83 18.09 -0.86
C ALA A 175 2.07 16.69 -1.37
N LEU A 176 1.07 15.86 -1.20
CA LEU A 176 0.94 14.66 -2.00
C LEU A 176 0.39 15.07 -3.39
N ASP A 177 1.08 15.97 -4.14
CA ASP A 177 0.94 16.32 -5.59
C ASP A 177 1.92 17.48 -5.97
N SER A 178 2.51 17.45 -7.17
CA SER A 178 3.08 18.62 -7.87
C SER A 178 2.47 18.75 -9.27
N HIS A 179 1.44 19.58 -9.36
CA HIS A 179 1.00 20.32 -10.55
C HIS A 179 0.47 19.58 -11.79
N ASP A 180 0.82 18.33 -12.13
CA ASP A 180 0.36 17.73 -13.41
C ASP A 180 -0.03 16.24 -13.40
N THR A 181 0.09 15.54 -12.28
CA THR A 181 -0.33 14.14 -12.21
C THR A 181 -0.92 13.86 -10.84
N ARG A 182 -2.24 13.65 -10.85
CA ARG A 182 -3.05 13.20 -9.73
C ARG A 182 -2.24 12.29 -8.81
N PHE A 183 -2.28 12.60 -7.52
CA PHE A 183 -1.64 11.83 -6.47
C PHE A 183 -1.83 10.31 -6.60
N GLN A 184 -0.86 9.50 -6.17
CA GLN A 184 -1.01 8.04 -6.20
C GLN A 184 -0.46 7.43 -4.90
N LEU A 185 -1.34 6.84 -4.09
CA LEU A 185 -0.92 5.71 -3.24
C LEU A 185 -1.16 4.43 -3.97
N ILE A 186 -0.08 3.70 -4.19
CA ILE A 186 -0.10 2.41 -4.86
C ILE A 186 0.12 1.36 -3.77
N PHE A 187 -0.90 0.54 -3.52
CA PHE A 187 -0.84 -0.58 -2.57
C PHE A 187 -0.62 -1.88 -3.34
N ASN A 188 0.49 -2.56 -3.08
CA ASN A 188 0.71 -3.89 -3.62
C ASN A 188 -0.03 -4.94 -2.78
N LEU A 189 -0.98 -5.63 -3.40
CA LEU A 189 -1.72 -6.72 -2.76
C LEU A 189 -0.92 -8.01 -2.87
N GLN A 190 -0.72 -8.64 -1.72
CA GLN A 190 -0.14 -9.98 -1.61
C GLN A 190 -1.23 -10.99 -1.33
N TRP A 191 -1.21 -12.11 -2.05
CA TRP A 191 -2.21 -13.16 -1.95
C TRP A 191 -1.58 -14.45 -1.47
N ARG A 192 -2.31 -15.18 -0.63
CA ARG A 192 -1.96 -16.55 -0.23
C ARG A 192 -3.21 -17.42 -0.19
N GLN A 193 -3.02 -18.70 -0.48
CA GLN A 193 -4.05 -19.70 -0.26
C GLN A 193 -4.19 -19.99 1.23
N CYS A 194 -5.42 -20.12 1.68
CA CYS A 194 -5.75 -20.60 3.00
C CYS A 194 -5.37 -22.07 3.14
N ALA A 195 -4.82 -22.45 4.30
CA ALA A 195 -4.63 -23.85 4.61
C ALA A 195 -6.00 -24.54 4.54
N GLN A 196 -6.06 -25.66 3.82
CA GLN A 196 -7.22 -26.54 3.86
C GLN A 196 -7.26 -27.11 5.29
N THR A 197 -8.23 -26.68 6.10
CA THR A 197 -8.53 -27.31 7.40
C THR A 197 -9.20 -28.65 7.19
#